data_AF-C8WWL9-F1
#
_entry.id   AF-C8WWL9-F1
#
_cell.length_a   1.000
_cell.length_b   1.000
_cell.length_c   1.000
_cell.angle_alpha   90.00
_cell.angle_beta   90.00
_cell.angle_gamma   90.00
#
_symmetry.space_group_name_H-M   'P 1'
#
loop_
_entity.id
_entity.type
_entity.pdbx_description
1 polymer ?
#
loop_
_entity_poly.entity_id
_entity_poly.type
_entity_poly.pdbx_seq_one_letter_code
_entity_poly.pdbx_strand_id
1 'polypeptide(L)'
;MSVAKALYQLDFYLEQIDAPFDIYDLYEEAYRELRGKYYDESWLDHLDDHPHVRESLDENFTLQTIVDALLRTGHEPVVRALMRSFRREQISVTQRFIDGARRQKGRP
;
A
#
# COMPACT_ATOMS: atom_id res chain seq x y z
N MET A 1 13.61 -2.42 0.91
CA MET A 1 12.17 -2.20 1.19
C MET A 1 11.55 -3.50 1.67
N SER A 2 11.00 -3.50 2.89
CA SER A 2 10.26 -4.63 3.48
C SER A 2 8.81 -4.64 3.01
N VAL A 3 8.08 -5.72 3.27
CA VAL A 3 6.63 -5.80 3.01
C VAL A 3 5.87 -4.73 3.82
N ALA A 4 6.19 -4.55 5.10
CA ALA A 4 5.51 -3.56 5.95
C ALA A 4 5.62 -2.14 5.40
N LYS A 5 6.83 -1.74 4.96
CA LYS A 5 7.04 -0.45 4.26
C LYS A 5 6.21 -0.35 2.99
N ALA A 6 6.20 -1.42 2.18
CA ALA A 6 5.47 -1.42 0.91
C ALA A 6 3.96 -1.32 1.10
N LEU A 7 3.38 -2.00 2.10
CA LEU A 7 1.97 -1.90 2.42
C LEU A 7 1.62 -0.52 3.00
N TYR A 8 2.45 0.02 3.89
CA TYR A 8 2.23 1.35 4.44
C TYR A 8 2.30 2.46 3.38
N GLN A 9 3.27 2.39 2.46
CA GLN A 9 3.35 3.29 1.31
C GLN A 9 2.21 3.07 0.31
N LEU A 10 1.71 1.84 0.16
CA LEU A 10 0.55 1.55 -0.69
C LEU A 10 -0.71 2.20 -0.12
N ASP A 11 -0.94 2.07 1.17
CA ASP A 11 -2.10 2.66 1.84
C ASP A 11 -2.14 4.18 1.63
N PHE A 12 -1.02 4.83 1.96
CA PHE A 12 -0.86 6.25 1.71
C PHE A 12 -1.06 6.61 0.23
N TYR A 13 -0.53 5.81 -0.70
CA TYR A 13 -0.71 6.05 -2.14
C TYR A 13 -2.19 6.00 -2.55
N LEU A 14 -2.94 5.02 -2.04
CA LEU A 14 -4.38 4.85 -2.30
C LEU A 14 -5.18 6.04 -1.74
N GLU A 15 -4.86 6.50 -0.53
CA GLU A 15 -5.45 7.72 0.04
C GLU A 15 -5.17 8.96 -0.83
N GLN A 16 -3.94 9.14 -1.32
CA GLN A 16 -3.59 10.32 -2.12
C GLN A 16 -4.30 10.39 -3.48
N ILE A 17 -4.78 9.25 -4.00
CA ILE A 17 -5.57 9.20 -5.23
C ILE A 17 -7.08 9.11 -4.97
N ASP A 18 -7.50 9.21 -3.71
CA ASP A 18 -8.90 9.05 -3.28
C ASP A 18 -9.50 7.73 -3.79
N ALA A 19 -8.74 6.63 -3.65
CA ALA A 19 -9.19 5.32 -4.06
C ALA A 19 -10.39 4.88 -3.20
N PRO A 20 -11.43 4.26 -3.78
CA PRO A 20 -12.60 3.79 -3.03
C PRO A 20 -12.35 2.44 -2.32
N PHE A 21 -11.08 2.10 -2.09
CA PHE A 21 -10.62 0.88 -1.41
C PHE A 21 -9.24 1.15 -0.79
N ASP A 22 -8.89 0.37 0.22
CA ASP A 22 -7.66 0.53 0.99
C ASP A 22 -6.81 -0.77 1.03
N ILE A 23 -5.75 -0.79 1.85
CA ILE A 23 -4.92 -2.00 1.98
C ILE A 23 -5.63 -3.18 2.64
N TYR A 24 -6.66 -2.94 3.46
CA TYR A 24 -7.41 -3.99 4.14
C TYR A 24 -8.27 -4.74 3.12
N ASP A 25 -9.00 -4.01 2.27
CA ASP A 25 -9.76 -4.58 1.15
C ASP A 25 -8.87 -5.47 0.26
N LEU A 26 -7.66 -4.98 -0.03
CA LEU A 26 -6.70 -5.71 -0.86
C LEU A 26 -6.13 -6.94 -0.16
N TYR A 27 -5.84 -6.86 1.13
CA TYR A 27 -5.30 -7.98 1.91
C TYR A 27 -6.36 -9.06 2.11
N GLU A 28 -7.59 -8.64 2.35
CA GLU A 28 -8.77 -9.50 2.41
C GLU A 28 -8.97 -10.25 1.10
N GLU A 29 -9.08 -9.55 -0.04
CA GLU A 29 -9.24 -10.19 -1.35
C GLU A 29 -8.08 -11.14 -1.66
N ALA A 30 -6.86 -10.79 -1.23
CA ALA A 30 -5.66 -11.56 -1.49
C ALA A 30 -5.57 -12.86 -0.66
N TYR A 31 -6.01 -12.85 0.59
CA TYR A 31 -5.68 -13.92 1.54
C TYR A 31 -6.86 -14.53 2.28
N ARG A 32 -8.05 -13.93 2.31
CA ARG A 32 -9.19 -14.46 3.07
C ARG A 32 -9.55 -15.88 2.62
N GLU A 33 -9.68 -16.10 1.31
CA GLU A 33 -9.98 -17.43 0.77
C GLU A 33 -8.83 -18.42 0.98
N LEU A 34 -7.57 -17.99 0.81
CA LEU A 34 -6.39 -18.87 0.97
C LEU A 34 -6.14 -19.31 2.42
N ARG A 35 -6.33 -18.39 3.38
CA ARG A 35 -6.05 -18.62 4.80
C ARG A 35 -7.27 -19.15 5.54
N GLY A 36 -8.48 -18.87 5.06
CA GLY A 36 -9.74 -19.28 5.65
C GLY A 36 -9.80 -18.89 7.12
N LYS A 37 -9.94 -19.90 8.00
CA LYS A 37 -10.00 -19.69 9.46
C LYS A 37 -8.73 -19.12 10.11
N TYR A 38 -7.60 -19.10 9.39
CA TYR A 38 -6.34 -18.51 9.84
C TYR A 38 -6.09 -17.13 9.22
N TYR A 39 -7.09 -16.55 8.55
CA TYR A 39 -7.01 -15.19 8.07
C TYR A 39 -6.93 -14.23 9.27
N ASP A 40 -5.95 -13.34 9.24
CA ASP A 40 -5.76 -12.29 10.23
C ASP A 40 -5.08 -11.10 9.55
N GLU A 41 -5.75 -9.95 9.61
CA GLU A 41 -5.29 -8.67 9.07
C GLU A 41 -4.99 -7.65 10.17
N SER A 42 -5.21 -8.00 11.45
CA SER A 42 -5.03 -7.09 12.58
C SER A 42 -3.61 -6.53 12.69
N TRP A 43 -2.62 -7.26 12.14
CA TRP A 43 -1.24 -6.78 12.08
C TRP A 43 -1.05 -5.56 11.18
N LEU A 44 -1.98 -5.29 10.24
CA LEU A 44 -1.96 -4.08 9.41
C LEU A 44 -2.20 -2.82 10.25
N ASP A 45 -2.98 -2.92 11.33
CA ASP A 45 -3.25 -1.82 12.28
C ASP A 45 -1.99 -1.36 13.03
N HIS A 46 -0.93 -2.17 12.98
CA HIS A 46 0.32 -1.97 13.71
C HIS A 46 1.50 -1.64 12.79
N LEU A 47 1.25 -1.28 11.52
CA LEU A 47 2.32 -0.96 10.58
C LEU A 47 3.12 0.28 11.03
N ASP A 48 2.45 1.31 11.55
CA ASP A 48 3.04 2.58 11.95
C ASP A 48 3.72 2.56 13.33
N ASP A 49 3.46 1.53 14.14
CA ASP A 49 4.14 1.27 15.43
C ASP A 49 5.67 1.14 15.27
N HIS A 50 6.13 0.82 14.06
CA HIS A 50 7.54 0.69 13.73
C HIS A 50 8.09 1.99 13.12
N PRO A 51 9.05 2.69 13.78
CA PRO A 51 9.56 3.98 13.29
C PRO A 51 10.10 3.93 11.86
N HIS A 52 10.79 2.84 11.50
CA HIS A 52 11.35 2.65 10.16
C HIS A 52 10.28 2.48 9.08
N VAL A 53 9.08 1.98 9.41
CA VAL A 53 7.94 1.88 8.49
C VAL A 53 7.34 3.25 8.28
N ARG A 54 7.10 4.00 9.37
CA ARG A 54 6.58 5.37 9.29
C ARG A 54 7.50 6.31 8.49
N GLU A 55 8.80 6.26 8.76
CA GLU A 55 9.84 7.04 8.05
C GLU A 55 9.93 6.69 6.56
N SER A 56 9.36 5.56 6.11
CA SER A 56 9.36 5.22 4.69
C SER A 56 8.50 6.15 3.84
N LEU A 57 7.59 6.94 4.44
CA LEU A 57 6.86 7.98 3.70
C LEU A 57 7.72 9.21 3.36
N ASP A 58 8.85 9.40 4.05
CA ASP A 58 9.84 10.44 3.73
C ASP A 58 10.77 10.01 2.59
N GLU A 59 10.79 8.71 2.24
CA GLU A 59 11.51 8.18 1.09
C GLU A 59 10.71 8.47 -0.20
N ASN A 60 11.38 8.65 -1.34
CA ASN A 60 10.68 8.74 -2.62
C ASN A 60 10.16 7.35 -3.02
N PHE A 61 8.86 7.23 -3.26
CA PHE A 61 8.25 6.00 -3.75
C PHE A 61 7.27 6.28 -4.90
N THR A 62 7.05 5.25 -5.69
CA THR A 62 6.05 5.21 -6.76
C THR A 62 5.25 3.93 -6.61
N LEU A 63 4.09 3.86 -7.27
CA LEU A 63 3.35 2.62 -7.39
C LEU A 63 4.23 1.46 -7.90
N GLN A 64 5.12 1.73 -8.86
CA GLN A 64 6.05 0.72 -9.39
C GLN A 64 6.97 0.17 -8.31
N THR A 65 7.61 1.03 -7.52
CA THR A 65 8.53 0.59 -6.45
C THR A 65 7.80 -0.18 -5.35
N ILE A 66 6.56 0.20 -5.05
CA ILE A 66 5.67 -0.52 -4.12
C ILE A 66 5.39 -1.92 -4.67
N VAL A 67 4.91 -2.02 -5.91
CA VAL A 67 4.60 -3.29 -6.57
C VAL A 67 5.82 -4.20 -6.62
N ASP A 68 6.99 -3.68 -7.00
CA ASP A 68 8.24 -4.45 -7.06
C ASP A 68 8.63 -5.00 -5.68
N ALA A 69 8.44 -4.21 -4.62
CA ALA A 69 8.71 -4.67 -3.25
C ALA A 69 7.73 -5.76 -2.79
N LEU A 70 6.44 -5.64 -3.11
CA LEU A 70 5.44 -6.66 -2.82
C LEU A 70 5.74 -7.97 -3.57
N LEU A 71 6.06 -7.89 -4.87
CA LEU A 71 6.45 -9.06 -5.67
C LEU A 71 7.69 -9.75 -5.11
N ARG A 72 8.75 -8.98 -4.82
CA ARG A 72 10.01 -9.52 -4.25
C ARG A 72 9.82 -10.20 -2.89
N THR A 73 8.82 -9.79 -2.12
CA THR A 73 8.52 -10.34 -0.79
C THR A 73 7.44 -11.42 -0.81
N GLY A 74 6.97 -11.87 -1.99
CA GLY A 74 5.98 -12.93 -2.12
C GLY A 74 4.52 -12.49 -1.95
N HIS A 75 4.24 -11.19 -1.96
CA HIS A 75 2.90 -10.62 -1.84
C HIS A 75 2.26 -10.35 -3.22
N GLU A 76 2.54 -11.22 -4.19
CA GLU A 76 1.90 -11.21 -5.51
C GLU A 76 0.35 -11.28 -5.45
N PRO A 77 -0.28 -12.02 -4.50
CA PRO A 77 -1.74 -11.96 -4.33
C PRO A 77 -2.27 -10.54 -4.08
N VAL A 78 -1.58 -9.72 -3.28
CA VAL A 78 -1.96 -8.31 -3.02
C VAL A 78 -1.82 -7.47 -4.29
N VAL A 79 -0.75 -7.67 -5.06
CA VAL A 79 -0.57 -6.99 -6.35
C VAL A 79 -1.70 -7.35 -7.33
N ARG A 80 -2.12 -8.63 -7.34
CA ARG A 80 -3.26 -9.07 -8.17
C ARG A 80 -4.57 -8.41 -7.75
N ALA A 81 -4.86 -8.36 -6.44
CA ALA A 81 -6.02 -7.65 -5.89
C ALA A 81 -5.99 -6.18 -6.30
N LEU A 82 -4.86 -5.49 -6.12
CA LEU A 82 -4.67 -4.09 -6.49
C LEU A 82 -5.00 -3.83 -7.97
N MET A 83 -4.46 -4.64 -8.88
CA MET A 83 -4.71 -4.49 -10.32
C MET A 83 -6.15 -4.85 -10.72
N ARG A 84 -6.85 -5.69 -9.97
CA ARG A 84 -8.29 -5.94 -10.18
C ARG A 84 -9.11 -4.75 -9.70
N SER A 85 -8.82 -4.23 -8.51
CA SER A 85 -9.51 -3.06 -7.95
C SER A 85 -9.35 -1.84 -8.85
N PHE A 86 -8.13 -1.51 -9.32
CA PHE A 86 -7.95 -0.42 -10.29
C PHE A 86 -8.76 -0.59 -11.57
N ARG A 87 -8.86 -1.82 -12.09
CA ARG A 87 -9.69 -2.09 -13.28
C ARG A 87 -11.18 -1.97 -12.99
N ARG A 88 -11.63 -2.48 -11.85
CA ARG A 88 -13.04 -2.44 -11.41
C ARG A 88 -13.51 -1.00 -11.24
N GLU A 89 -12.68 -0.16 -10.64
CA GLU A 89 -12.97 1.23 -10.33
C GLU A 89 -12.59 2.20 -11.47
N GLN A 90 -12.11 1.67 -12.61
CA GLN A 90 -11.65 2.45 -13.77
C GLN A 90 -10.60 3.52 -13.43
N ILE A 91 -9.80 3.27 -12.39
CA ILE A 91 -8.71 4.15 -11.98
C ILE A 91 -7.60 4.02 -13.02
N SER A 92 -7.42 5.08 -13.81
CA SER A 92 -6.30 5.17 -14.72
C SER A 92 -5.02 5.27 -13.89
N VAL A 93 -4.16 4.25 -14.00
CA VAL A 93 -2.83 4.23 -13.38
C VAL A 93 -1.99 5.35 -13.97
N THR A 94 -2.18 6.55 -13.44
CA THR A 94 -1.35 7.69 -13.76
C THR A 94 -0.12 7.51 -12.90
N GLN A 95 1.07 7.43 -13.52
CA GLN A 95 2.35 7.44 -12.81
C GLN A 95 2.54 8.83 -12.15
N ARG A 96 1.74 9.13 -11.14
CA ARG A 96 1.96 10.27 -10.25
C ARG A 96 3.09 9.88 -9.33
N PHE A 97 4.20 10.58 -9.46
CA PHE A 97 5.24 10.60 -8.45
C PHE A 97 4.61 11.20 -7.20
N ILE A 98 4.55 10.42 -6.12
CA ILE A 98 4.34 10.97 -4.79
C ILE A 98 5.73 11.37 -4.32
N ASP A 99 6.09 12.65 -4.50
CA ASP A 99 7.26 13.21 -3.83
C ASP A 99 7.03 13.03 -2.34
N GLY A 100 7.84 12.16 -1.72
CA GLY A 100 7.72 11.76 -0.31
C GLY A 100 7.45 12.98 0.55
N ALA A 101 6.31 12.94 1.25
CA ALA A 101 5.68 14.01 2.02
C ALA A 101 6.50 15.31 2.03
N ARG A 102 6.41 16.10 0.95
CA ARG A 102 7.14 17.36 0.87
C ARG A 102 6.55 18.27 1.94
N ARG A 103 7.23 18.31 3.10
CA ARG A 103 7.00 19.18 4.26
C ARG A 103 6.02 20.32 3.92
N GLN A 104 4.76 20.21 4.34
CA GLN A 104 4.00 21.40 4.70
C GLN A 104 4.60 21.95 6.02
N LYS A 105 5.87 22.37 5.97
CA LYS A 105 6.34 23.44 6.85
C LYS A 105 6.16 24.72 6.07
N GLY A 106 4.94 25.24 6.16
CA GLY A 106 4.51 26.49 5.56
C GLY A 106 3.70 27.32 6.55
N ARG A 107 4.32 27.69 7.69
CA ARG A 107 4.02 28.86 8.54
C ARG A 107 2.66 28.91 9.29
N PRO A 108 2.51 29.70 10.37
CA PRO A 108 3.21 30.96 10.72
C PRO A 108 4.53 30.84 11.47
#